data_AF-A0A3C0Q3F6-F1
#
_entry.id   AF-A0A3C0Q3F6-F1
#
_cell.length_a   1.000
_cell.length_b   1.000
_cell.length_c   1.000
_cell.angle_alpha   90.00
_cell.angle_beta   90.00
_cell.angle_gamma   90.00
#
_symmetry.space_group_name_H-M   'P 1'
#
loop_
_entity.id
_entity.type
_entity.pdbx_description
1 polymer ?
#
loop_
_entity_poly.entity_id
_entity_poly.type
_entity_poly.pdbx_seq_one_letter_code
_entity_poly.pdbx_strand_id
1 'polypeptide(L)'
;MEFNNLSLLPLLYGEHNANINYLEKTLNIRIADRGNTLILSGDEEQTKLGEHILSVLWERLQKRPDTEISPADIDAVIHFSDKPASSKPQEDKKKPMSYNPAIPTPAPVVNLNPALENSNAIQTKRKSLVPRTQTQAAYVEALRKKEMVFGVGPAGTGKTYLAVAVGVEMYEKQMIERLVFCRPAVEA
;
A
#
# COMPACT_ATOMS: atom_id res chain seq x y z
N MET A 1 16.91 20.99 -5.25
CA MET A 1 17.75 19.79 -5.04
C MET A 1 18.08 19.16 -6.39
N GLU A 2 19.34 18.79 -6.63
CA GLU A 2 19.79 18.16 -7.88
C GLU A 2 20.00 16.66 -7.66
N PHE A 3 19.53 15.85 -8.61
CA PHE A 3 19.67 14.39 -8.55
C PHE A 3 20.77 13.94 -9.52
N ASN A 4 21.62 13.01 -9.12
CA ASN A 4 22.73 12.56 -9.99
C ASN A 4 22.37 11.34 -10.85
N ASN A 5 21.24 10.68 -10.60
CA ASN A 5 20.85 9.44 -11.28
C ASN A 5 19.40 9.50 -11.79
N LEU A 6 19.22 9.96 -13.02
CA LEU A 6 17.90 10.14 -13.65
C LEU A 6 17.08 8.84 -13.75
N SER A 7 17.70 7.66 -13.66
CA SER A 7 17.02 6.37 -13.73
C SER A 7 16.21 6.05 -12.47
N LEU A 8 16.53 6.68 -11.33
CA LEU A 8 15.85 6.47 -10.04
C LEU A 8 14.74 7.49 -9.78
N LEU A 9 14.68 8.58 -10.57
CA LEU A 9 13.65 9.60 -10.47
C LEU A 9 12.23 9.04 -10.69
N PRO A 10 11.96 8.17 -11.69
CA PRO A 10 10.64 7.58 -11.87
C PRO A 10 10.18 6.73 -10.67
N LEU A 11 11.12 6.07 -9.97
CA LEU A 11 10.81 5.30 -8.76
C LEU A 11 10.52 6.23 -7.56
N LEU A 12 11.22 7.36 -7.47
CA LEU A 12 10.94 8.39 -6.47
C LEU A 12 9.57 9.04 -6.71
N TYR A 13 9.26 9.37 -7.96
CA TYR A 13 7.99 9.98 -8.36
C TYR A 13 6.81 9.03 -8.20
N GLY A 14 7.06 7.73 -8.31
CA GLY A 14 6.03 6.70 -8.33
C GLY A 14 5.23 6.73 -9.64
N GLU A 15 4.34 5.75 -9.79
CA GLU A 15 3.49 5.63 -10.97
C GLU A 15 2.65 6.90 -11.14
N HIS A 16 2.75 7.56 -12.31
CA HIS A 16 2.06 8.83 -12.63
C HIS A 16 2.31 9.98 -11.62
N ASN A 17 3.52 10.10 -11.05
CA ASN A 17 3.87 11.13 -10.07
C ASN A 17 3.03 11.06 -8.78
N ALA A 18 2.47 9.90 -8.44
CA ALA A 18 1.61 9.73 -7.26
C ALA A 18 2.30 10.14 -5.96
N ASN A 19 3.60 9.84 -5.80
CA ASN A 19 4.36 10.16 -4.59
C ASN A 19 4.61 11.66 -4.45
N ILE A 20 4.89 12.35 -5.56
CA ILE A 20 5.05 13.81 -5.57
C ILE A 20 3.73 14.51 -5.30
N ASN A 21 2.66 14.09 -5.99
CA ASN A 21 1.32 14.64 -5.75
C ASN A 21 0.86 14.44 -4.31
N TYR A 22 1.27 13.33 -3.68
CA TYR A 22 1.02 13.07 -2.27
C TYR A 22 1.82 14.01 -1.38
N LEU A 23 3.13 14.16 -1.61
CA LEU A 23 4.00 15.07 -0.85
C LEU A 23 3.53 16.53 -0.96
N GLU A 24 3.15 16.98 -2.16
CA GLU A 24 2.59 18.32 -2.40
C GLU A 24 1.33 18.57 -1.59
N LYS A 25 0.39 17.62 -1.57
CA LYS A 25 -0.87 17.75 -0.83
C LYS A 25 -0.67 17.71 0.68
N THR A 26 0.23 16.84 1.16
CA THR A 26 0.45 16.65 2.59
C THR A 26 1.20 17.81 3.22
N LEU A 27 2.21 18.36 2.54
CA LEU A 27 3.01 19.48 3.03
C LEU A 27 2.49 20.84 2.55
N ASN A 28 1.45 20.85 1.72
CA ASN A 28 0.90 22.04 1.08
C ASN A 28 1.97 22.87 0.34
N ILE A 29 2.90 22.18 -0.33
CA ILE A 29 4.00 22.77 -1.12
C ILE A 29 3.77 22.48 -2.61
N ARG A 30 4.41 23.28 -3.47
CA ARG A 30 4.53 23.00 -4.91
C ARG A 30 5.90 22.42 -5.22
N ILE A 31 5.93 21.39 -6.05
CA ILE A 31 7.12 20.67 -6.48
C ILE A 31 7.15 20.73 -8.01
N ALA A 32 8.09 21.49 -8.56
CA ALA A 32 8.31 21.55 -9.99
C ALA A 32 9.48 20.64 -10.38
N ASP A 33 9.22 19.77 -11.36
CA ASP A 33 10.25 18.95 -12.00
C ASP A 33 10.86 19.71 -13.18
N ARG A 34 12.19 19.91 -13.16
CA ARG A 34 12.97 20.40 -14.29
C ARG A 34 14.05 19.39 -14.67
N GLY A 35 13.62 18.18 -15.00
CA GLY A 35 14.44 17.11 -15.57
C GLY A 35 15.38 16.48 -14.55
N ASN A 36 16.39 17.22 -14.11
CA ASN A 36 17.37 16.76 -13.14
C ASN A 36 17.30 17.48 -11.78
N THR A 37 16.41 18.46 -11.67
CA THR A 37 16.29 19.31 -10.48
C THR A 37 14.84 19.35 -10.03
N LEU A 38 14.60 19.03 -8.76
CA LEU A 38 13.32 19.33 -8.10
C LEU A 38 13.41 20.67 -7.41
N ILE A 39 12.44 21.53 -7.73
CA ILE A 39 12.26 22.84 -7.12
C ILE A 39 11.05 22.74 -6.19
N LEU A 40 11.29 22.85 -4.90
CA LEU A 40 10.24 22.93 -3.89
C LEU A 40 9.92 24.41 -3.64
N SER A 41 8.65 24.76 -3.58
CA SER A 41 8.17 26.13 -3.37
C SER A 41 6.97 26.11 -2.44
N GLY A 42 7.08 26.79 -1.30
CA GLY A 42 6.04 26.80 -0.27
C GLY A 42 6.53 27.49 0.99
N ASP A 43 5.91 27.13 2.12
CA ASP A 43 6.35 27.59 3.43
C ASP A 43 7.76 27.09 3.77
N GLU A 44 8.56 27.87 4.48
CA GLU A 44 9.98 27.58 4.70
C GLU A 44 10.16 26.31 5.55
N GLU A 45 9.31 26.12 6.56
CA GLU A 45 9.33 24.92 7.41
C GLU A 45 8.92 23.68 6.63
N GLN A 46 7.87 23.78 5.82
CA GLN A 46 7.37 22.68 4.99
C GLN A 46 8.33 22.33 3.85
N THR A 47 9.00 23.32 3.28
CA THR A 47 10.00 23.14 2.23
C THR A 47 11.22 22.40 2.76
N LYS A 48 11.71 22.76 3.96
CA LYS A 48 12.81 22.04 4.63
C LYS A 48 12.42 20.60 4.98
N LEU A 49 11.18 20.40 5.43
CA LEU A 49 10.67 19.07 5.76
C LEU A 49 10.51 18.20 4.50
N GLY A 50 10.00 18.77 3.41
CA GLY A 50 9.91 18.11 2.10
C GLY A 50 11.28 17.78 1.50
N GLU A 51 12.25 18.69 1.65
CA GLU A 51 13.64 18.45 1.25
C GLU A 51 14.26 17.29 2.03
N HIS A 52 14.03 17.25 3.35
CA HIS A 52 14.51 16.17 4.19
C HIS A 52 13.89 14.82 3.79
N ILE A 53 12.58 14.77 3.56
CA ILE A 53 11.88 13.56 3.13
C ILE A 53 12.44 13.05 1.80
N LEU A 54 12.56 13.92 0.81
CA LEU A 54 13.13 13.56 -0.50
C LEU A 54 14.57 13.06 -0.37
N SER A 55 15.38 13.67 0.49
CA SER A 55 16.77 13.23 0.75
C SER A 55 16.81 11.82 1.33
N VAL A 56 15.97 11.54 2.33
CA VAL A 56 15.91 10.22 3.00
C VAL A 56 15.42 9.14 2.04
N LEU A 57 14.40 9.44 1.26
CA LEU A 57 13.85 8.55 0.24
C LEU A 57 14.86 8.29 -0.88
N TRP A 58 15.59 9.32 -1.30
CA TRP A 58 16.66 9.21 -2.28
C TRP A 58 17.82 8.33 -1.78
N GLU A 59 18.27 8.52 -0.54
CA GLU A 59 19.33 7.71 0.05
C GLU A 59 18.91 6.24 0.18
N ARG A 60 17.63 5.98 0.49
CA ARG A 60 17.07 4.62 0.52
C ARG A 60 17.08 3.97 -0.87
N LEU A 61 16.67 4.69 -1.92
CA LEU A 61 16.72 4.19 -3.29
C LEU A 61 18.15 3.92 -3.76
N GLN A 62 19.10 4.76 -3.36
CA GLN A 62 20.50 4.57 -3.74
C GLN A 62 21.13 3.33 -3.09
N LYS A 63 20.71 2.99 -1.86
CA LYS A 63 21.15 1.77 -1.15
C LYS A 63 20.39 0.52 -1.63
N ARG A 64 19.15 0.66 -2.10
CA ARG A 64 18.30 -0.43 -2.58
C ARG A 64 17.48 0.02 -3.80
N PRO A 65 18.02 -0.15 -5.02
CA PRO A 65 17.37 0.31 -6.25
C PRO A 65 16.12 -0.52 -6.64
N ASP A 66 15.91 -1.65 -5.96
CA ASP A 66 14.78 -2.57 -6.10
C ASP A 66 13.59 -2.25 -5.17
N THR A 67 13.73 -1.25 -4.30
CA THR A 67 12.67 -0.89 -3.34
C THR A 67 11.70 0.12 -3.97
N GLU A 68 10.43 -0.26 -4.09
CA GLU A 68 9.36 0.66 -4.46
C GLU A 68 9.03 1.59 -3.28
N ILE A 69 9.02 2.91 -3.52
CA ILE A 69 8.59 3.90 -2.52
C ILE A 69 7.08 4.01 -2.55
N SER A 70 6.44 3.78 -1.41
CA SER A 70 5.01 3.97 -1.22
C SER A 70 4.69 5.28 -0.47
N PRO A 71 3.45 5.80 -0.58
CA PRO A 71 3.02 6.94 0.23
C PRO A 71 3.15 6.73 1.75
N ALA A 72 3.10 5.47 2.22
CA ALA A 72 3.31 5.15 3.62
C ALA A 72 4.75 5.40 4.09
N ASP A 73 5.73 5.29 3.19
CA ASP A 73 7.13 5.62 3.50
C ASP A 73 7.31 7.13 3.67
N ILE A 74 6.56 7.93 2.90
CA ILE A 74 6.51 9.39 3.04
C ILE A 74 5.93 9.76 4.41
N ASP A 75 4.79 9.16 4.78
CA ASP A 75 4.15 9.39 6.08
C ASP A 75 5.04 8.97 7.25
N ALA A 76 5.78 7.87 7.10
CA ALA A 76 6.71 7.39 8.12
C ALA A 76 7.84 8.40 8.37
N VAL A 77 8.36 9.05 7.32
CA VAL A 77 9.40 10.07 7.46
C VAL A 77 8.82 11.35 8.06
N ILE A 78 7.62 11.78 7.64
CA ILE A 78 6.91 12.93 8.22
C ILE A 78 6.72 12.73 9.73
N HIS A 79 6.22 11.58 10.14
CA HIS A 79 6.02 11.25 11.55
C HIS A 79 7.34 11.11 12.33
N PHE A 80 8.42 10.72 11.66
CA PHE A 80 9.74 10.61 12.28
C PHE A 80 10.40 11.99 12.47
N SER A 81 10.06 12.97 11.64
CA SER A 81 10.55 14.35 11.76
C SER A 81 9.85 15.15 12.87
N ASP A 82 8.66 14.72 13.31
CA ASP A 82 7.83 15.45 14.28
C ASP A 82 8.05 15.03 15.76
N LYS A 83 9.01 14.13 16.03
CA LYS A 83 9.38 13.72 17.40
C LYS A 83 10.88 13.51 17.60
N PRO A 84 11.51 14.15 18.61
CA PRO A 84 12.88 13.83 18.99
C PRO A 84 12.94 12.43 19.61
N ALA A 85 14.04 11.75 19.30
CA ALA A 85 14.42 10.39 19.68
C ALA A 85 13.87 9.86 21.02
N SER A 86 13.18 8.70 20.98
CA SER A 86 13.57 7.51 21.77
C SER A 86 12.63 6.31 21.54
N SER A 87 13.26 5.13 21.54
CA SER A 87 12.74 3.78 21.87
C SER A 87 11.79 3.06 20.90
N LYS A 88 12.34 2.07 20.19
CA LYS A 88 11.73 0.72 20.11
C LYS A 88 11.89 0.03 21.49
N PRO A 89 11.28 -1.13 21.76
CA PRO A 89 9.94 -1.65 21.37
C PRO A 89 9.20 -2.30 22.57
N GLN A 90 7.86 -2.30 22.64
CA GLN A 90 7.15 -3.39 23.35
C GLN A 90 5.64 -3.47 23.11
N GLU A 91 5.20 -4.73 23.00
CA GLU A 91 3.84 -5.26 22.97
C GLU A 91 3.05 -5.04 24.28
N ASP A 92 1.74 -5.31 24.16
CA ASP A 92 0.78 -5.76 25.19
C ASP A 92 -0.13 -4.77 25.94
N LYS A 93 -1.40 -4.74 25.46
CA LYS A 93 -2.68 -4.98 26.16
C LYS A 93 -3.04 -4.18 27.44
N LYS A 94 -4.13 -3.37 27.36
CA LYS A 94 -5.48 -3.61 27.97
C LYS A 94 -6.35 -2.31 28.02
N LYS A 95 -7.64 -2.44 27.66
CA LYS A 95 -8.75 -1.43 27.79
C LYS A 95 -9.25 -1.32 29.26
N PRO A 96 -10.09 -0.32 29.65
CA PRO A 96 -11.55 -0.24 29.33
C PRO A 96 -11.94 1.19 28.86
N MET A 97 -13.10 1.58 28.30
CA MET A 97 -14.50 1.17 28.43
C MET A 97 -15.30 1.82 27.26
N SER A 98 -15.96 1.05 26.40
CA SER A 98 -17.43 0.94 26.24
C SER A 98 -18.14 2.02 25.39
N TYR A 99 -18.33 1.69 24.10
CA TYR A 99 -19.65 1.71 23.48
C TYR A 99 -19.73 0.60 22.41
N ASN A 100 -20.77 -0.23 22.46
CA ASN A 100 -21.14 -1.29 21.49
C ASN A 100 -22.68 -1.17 21.33
N PRO A 101 -23.24 -1.31 20.11
CA PRO A 101 -23.42 -2.63 19.50
C PRO A 101 -23.03 -2.72 18.00
N ALA A 102 -22.32 -3.80 17.66
CA ALA A 102 -22.44 -4.61 16.43
C ALA A 102 -21.78 -4.15 15.10
N ILE A 103 -20.49 -3.81 15.11
CA ILE A 103 -19.62 -3.94 13.92
C ILE A 103 -18.31 -4.63 14.35
N PRO A 104 -17.92 -5.78 13.78
CA PRO A 104 -16.60 -6.35 14.05
C PRO A 104 -15.53 -5.47 13.38
N THR A 105 -14.89 -4.63 14.16
CA THR A 105 -13.69 -3.87 13.78
C THR A 105 -12.58 -4.86 13.42
N PRO A 106 -11.91 -4.76 12.25
CA PRO A 106 -10.74 -5.58 11.99
C PRO A 106 -9.60 -5.21 12.95
N ALA A 107 -9.02 -6.24 13.55
CA ALA A 107 -7.91 -6.19 14.49
C ALA A 107 -6.65 -5.54 13.88
N PRO A 108 -5.73 -5.00 14.71
CA PRO A 108 -4.55 -4.27 14.24
C PRO A 108 -3.60 -5.18 13.45
N VAL A 109 -2.98 -4.56 12.43
CA VAL A 109 -1.98 -5.13 11.53
C VAL A 109 -0.75 -5.66 12.29
N VAL A 110 -0.57 -6.98 12.29
CA VAL A 110 0.62 -7.64 12.83
C VAL A 110 1.67 -7.73 11.72
N ASN A 111 2.86 -7.20 11.98
CA ASN A 111 4.05 -7.42 11.14
C ASN A 111 4.36 -8.92 11.08
N LEU A 112 4.38 -9.51 9.89
CA LEU A 112 4.86 -10.88 9.69
C LEU A 112 5.88 -10.95 8.55
N ASN A 113 6.95 -11.67 8.88
CA ASN A 113 8.20 -11.93 8.17
C ASN A 113 8.05 -12.54 6.74
N PRO A 114 9.12 -12.54 5.92
CA PRO A 114 9.15 -12.93 4.49
C PRO A 114 8.87 -14.43 4.17
N ALA A 115 8.07 -15.14 4.96
CA ALA A 115 7.68 -16.53 4.70
C ALA A 115 6.43 -16.68 3.79
N LEU A 116 6.01 -15.60 3.12
CA LEU A 116 4.72 -15.49 2.42
C LEU A 116 4.69 -16.07 0.99
N GLU A 117 5.69 -16.82 0.55
CA GLU A 117 5.75 -17.24 -0.85
C GLU A 117 4.84 -18.43 -1.21
N ASN A 118 4.29 -19.20 -0.27
CA ASN A 118 3.54 -20.43 -0.62
C ASN A 118 2.15 -20.62 0.01
N SER A 119 1.80 -19.94 1.11
CA SER A 119 0.52 -20.20 1.81
C SER A 119 -0.69 -19.49 1.18
N ASN A 120 -0.47 -18.37 0.49
CA ASN A 120 -1.53 -17.56 -0.11
C ASN A 120 -1.63 -17.71 -1.64
N ALA A 121 -0.92 -18.67 -2.22
CA ALA A 121 -1.12 -19.03 -3.62
C ALA A 121 -2.57 -19.53 -3.83
N ILE A 122 -3.23 -18.99 -4.85
CA ILE A 122 -4.52 -19.45 -5.34
C ILE A 122 -4.24 -20.45 -6.44
N GLN A 123 -4.60 -21.71 -6.20
CA GLN A 123 -4.36 -22.78 -7.15
C GLN A 123 -5.59 -22.96 -8.04
N THR A 124 -5.39 -22.88 -9.35
CA THR A 124 -6.40 -23.26 -10.35
C THR A 124 -5.79 -24.24 -11.34
N LYS A 125 -6.60 -25.07 -12.00
CA LYS A 125 -6.11 -26.10 -12.95
C LYS A 125 -5.18 -25.59 -14.06
N ARG A 126 -5.25 -24.30 -14.42
CA ARG A 126 -4.48 -23.72 -15.53
C ARG A 126 -3.35 -22.80 -15.09
N LYS A 127 -3.43 -22.19 -13.91
CA LYS A 127 -2.48 -21.17 -13.46
C LYS A 127 -2.52 -21.01 -11.94
N SER A 128 -1.35 -21.04 -11.31
CA SER A 128 -1.20 -20.57 -9.93
C SER A 128 -1.16 -19.04 -9.93
N LEU A 129 -1.99 -18.42 -9.09
CA LEU A 129 -2.06 -16.97 -8.92
C LEU A 129 -1.62 -16.61 -7.52
N VAL A 130 -0.55 -15.82 -7.42
CA VAL A 130 0.02 -15.41 -6.14
C VAL A 130 -0.25 -13.92 -5.93
N PRO A 131 -0.80 -13.51 -4.78
CA PRO A 131 -0.87 -12.11 -4.40
C PRO A 131 0.52 -11.46 -4.42
N ARG A 132 0.64 -10.30 -5.05
CA ARG A 132 1.94 -9.60 -5.18
C ARG A 132 2.19 -8.62 -4.05
N THR A 133 1.14 -8.17 -3.37
CA THR A 133 1.23 -7.18 -2.29
C THR A 133 0.56 -7.69 -1.02
N GLN A 134 0.93 -7.13 0.13
CA GLN A 134 0.33 -7.50 1.42
C GLN A 134 -1.18 -7.24 1.44
N THR A 135 -1.64 -6.15 0.84
CA THR A 135 -3.07 -5.83 0.74
C THR A 135 -3.83 -6.85 -0.11
N GLN A 136 -3.22 -7.33 -1.19
CA GLN A 136 -3.79 -8.43 -1.99
C GLN A 136 -3.81 -9.74 -1.19
N ALA A 137 -2.76 -10.02 -0.42
CA ALA A 137 -2.70 -11.20 0.44
C ALA A 137 -3.79 -11.17 1.52
N ALA A 138 -3.95 -10.04 2.21
CA ALA A 138 -5.02 -9.82 3.18
C ALA A 138 -6.41 -9.92 2.55
N TYR A 139 -6.58 -9.41 1.33
CA TYR A 139 -7.83 -9.54 0.57
C TYR A 139 -8.16 -11.00 0.23
N VAL A 140 -7.18 -11.78 -0.23
CA VAL A 140 -7.34 -13.22 -0.51
C VAL A 140 -7.65 -14.00 0.76
N GLU A 141 -6.99 -13.68 1.86
CA GLU A 141 -7.29 -14.28 3.16
C GLU A 141 -8.71 -13.95 3.63
N ALA A 142 -9.14 -12.68 3.47
CA ALA A 142 -10.49 -12.26 3.79
C ALA A 142 -11.53 -13.02 2.95
N LEU A 143 -11.30 -13.18 1.64
CA LEU A 143 -12.17 -13.95 0.74
C LEU A 143 -12.32 -15.41 1.18
N ARG A 144 -11.30 -16.02 1.78
CA ARG A 144 -11.36 -17.40 2.29
C ARG A 144 -12.06 -17.54 3.64
N LYS A 145 -11.98 -16.51 4.49
CA LYS A 145 -12.42 -16.58 5.91
C LYS A 145 -13.74 -15.88 6.19
N LYS A 146 -14.23 -15.03 5.30
CA LYS A 146 -15.41 -14.17 5.51
C LYS A 146 -16.49 -14.51 4.48
N GLU A 147 -17.74 -14.48 4.91
CA GLU A 147 -18.90 -14.74 4.04
C GLU A 147 -19.14 -13.60 3.04
N MET A 148 -18.78 -12.36 3.41
CA MET A 148 -18.94 -11.17 2.58
C MET A 148 -17.69 -10.30 2.67
N VAL A 149 -17.18 -9.87 1.52
CA VAL A 149 -15.99 -9.03 1.39
C VAL A 149 -16.24 -7.93 0.37
N PHE A 150 -15.95 -6.69 0.75
CA PHE A 150 -15.98 -5.55 -0.15
C PHE A 150 -14.56 -5.21 -0.60
N GLY A 151 -14.27 -5.44 -1.88
CA GLY A 151 -13.02 -5.01 -2.49
C GLY A 151 -13.12 -3.55 -2.97
N VAL A 152 -12.59 -2.60 -2.21
CA VAL A 152 -12.53 -1.18 -2.59
C VAL A 152 -11.11 -0.81 -3.01
N GLY A 153 -10.98 -0.06 -4.11
CA GLY A 153 -9.69 0.49 -4.51
C GLY A 153 -9.58 0.86 -6.00
N PRO A 154 -8.46 1.48 -6.40
CA PRO A 154 -8.23 1.97 -7.76
C PRO A 154 -8.31 0.88 -8.83
N ALA A 155 -8.47 1.26 -10.10
CA ALA A 155 -8.38 0.31 -11.21
C ALA A 155 -7.03 -0.42 -11.21
N GLY A 156 -6.99 -1.66 -11.74
CA GLY A 156 -5.74 -2.43 -11.86
C GLY A 156 -5.25 -3.14 -10.58
N THR A 157 -5.79 -2.84 -9.39
CA THR A 157 -5.31 -3.44 -8.12
C THR A 157 -5.72 -4.91 -7.88
N GLY A 158 -6.31 -5.57 -8.87
CA GLY A 158 -6.60 -7.01 -8.83
C GLY A 158 -7.85 -7.42 -8.04
N LYS A 159 -8.67 -6.49 -7.54
CA LYS A 159 -9.88 -6.76 -6.72
C LYS A 159 -10.81 -7.81 -7.35
N THR A 160 -11.18 -7.60 -8.60
CA THR A 160 -12.04 -8.52 -9.35
C THR A 160 -11.29 -9.80 -9.69
N TYR A 161 -10.05 -9.68 -10.17
CA TYR A 161 -9.26 -10.82 -10.63
C TYR A 161 -8.97 -11.83 -9.51
N LEU A 162 -8.54 -11.36 -8.34
CA LEU A 162 -8.26 -12.19 -7.17
C LEU A 162 -9.54 -12.79 -6.57
N ALA A 163 -10.66 -12.04 -6.53
CA ALA A 163 -11.94 -12.59 -6.09
C ALA A 163 -12.42 -13.73 -6.98
N VAL A 164 -12.35 -13.53 -8.30
CA VAL A 164 -12.68 -14.56 -9.29
C VAL A 164 -11.78 -15.77 -9.09
N ALA A 165 -10.46 -15.57 -8.93
CA ALA A 165 -9.51 -16.65 -8.74
C ALA A 165 -9.82 -17.49 -7.49
N VAL A 166 -10.08 -16.85 -6.34
CA VAL A 166 -10.46 -17.56 -5.10
C VAL A 166 -11.78 -18.30 -5.28
N GLY A 167 -12.77 -17.68 -5.93
CA GLY A 167 -14.04 -18.35 -6.22
C GLY A 167 -13.88 -19.58 -7.11
N VAL A 168 -13.04 -19.49 -8.16
CA VAL A 168 -12.72 -20.65 -9.03
C VAL A 168 -12.00 -21.74 -8.24
N GLU A 169 -11.04 -21.39 -7.38
CA GLU A 169 -10.39 -22.35 -6.48
C GLU A 169 -11.42 -23.08 -5.59
N MET A 170 -12.34 -22.35 -4.96
CA MET A 170 -13.39 -22.93 -4.13
C MET A 170 -14.33 -23.84 -4.91
N TYR A 171 -14.69 -23.44 -6.14
CA TYR A 171 -15.50 -24.26 -7.04
C TYR A 171 -14.79 -25.55 -7.44
N GLU A 172 -13.50 -25.48 -7.78
CA GLU A 172 -12.69 -26.64 -8.14
C GLU A 172 -12.49 -27.60 -6.95
N LYS A 173 -12.37 -27.05 -5.73
CA LYS A 173 -12.33 -27.82 -4.47
C LYS A 173 -13.70 -28.33 -4.01
N GLN A 174 -14.75 -28.14 -4.81
CA GLN A 174 -16.13 -28.52 -4.49
C GLN A 174 -16.66 -27.92 -3.18
N MET A 175 -16.11 -26.77 -2.76
CA MET A 175 -16.61 -26.02 -1.60
C MET A 175 -17.89 -25.24 -1.93
N ILE A 176 -18.12 -24.97 -3.21
CA ILE A 176 -19.32 -24.30 -3.74
C ILE A 176 -19.82 -25.03 -5.00
N GLU A 177 -21.13 -25.02 -5.22
CA GLU A 177 -21.76 -25.71 -6.35
C GLU A 177 -21.91 -24.84 -7.60
N ARG A 178 -21.95 -23.51 -7.43
CA ARG A 178 -22.16 -22.54 -8.51
C ARG A 178 -21.45 -21.23 -8.19
N LEU A 179 -21.10 -20.51 -9.25
CA LEU A 179 -20.42 -19.23 -9.17
C LEU A 179 -21.14 -18.24 -10.08
N VAL A 180 -21.53 -17.10 -9.53
CA VAL A 180 -22.31 -16.07 -10.24
C VAL A 180 -21.48 -14.79 -10.34
N PHE A 181 -21.31 -14.28 -11.56
CA PHE A 181 -20.67 -13.00 -11.82
C PHE A 181 -21.70 -12.00 -12.31
N CYS A 182 -21.86 -10.91 -11.56
CA CYS A 182 -22.74 -9.81 -11.93
C CYS A 182 -21.90 -8.58 -12.24
N ARG A 183 -22.29 -7.85 -13.28
CA ARG A 183 -21.83 -6.48 -13.54
C ARG A 183 -23.07 -5.60 -13.68
N PRO A 184 -23.08 -4.38 -13.13
CA PRO A 184 -24.19 -3.47 -13.33
C PRO A 184 -24.28 -3.11 -14.82
N ALA A 185 -25.50 -3.07 -15.35
CA ALA A 185 -25.77 -2.54 -16.68
C ALA A 185 -25.82 -1.01 -16.57
N VAL A 186 -24.68 -0.36 -16.74
CA VAL A 186 -24.61 1.10 -16.84
C VAL A 186 -23.73 1.41 -18.06
N GLU A 187 -24.35 2.03 -19.05
CA GLU A 187 -23.67 2.63 -20.20
C GLU A 187 -22.96 3.92 -19.73
N ALA A 188 -21.77 4.16 -20.28
CA ALA A 188 -21.01 5.39 -20.07
C ALA A 188 -21.51 6.50 -21.00
#